data_AF-A0A3M8VJT6-F1
#
_entry.id   AF-A0A3M8VJT6-F1
#
_cell.length_a   1.000
_cell.length_b   1.000
_cell.length_c   1.000
_cell.angle_alpha   90.00
_cell.angle_beta   90.00
_cell.angle_gamma   90.00
#
_symmetry.space_group_name_H-M   'P 1'
#
loop_
_entity.id
_entity.type
_entity.pdbx_description
1 polymer ?
#
loop_
_entity_poly.entity_id
_entity_poly.type
_entity_poly.pdbx_seq_one_letter_code
_entity_poly.pdbx_strand_id
1 'polypeptide(L)'
;MIEPVKHPKAGVPYPARELARESGKWHALRLTHKDTLPENLADEFRNLAQPYLAPHEGEIGREATFKHLRLARVEVPQHPHRVYYVFPTDTSPQVLVLPSQQRTWQIAAAALGALLVLFLLLRLVS
;
A
#
# COMPACT_ATOMS: atom_id res chain seq x y z
N MET A 1 19.19 12.03 -12.26
CA MET A 1 17.78 12.29 -12.62
C MET A 1 16.94 11.30 -11.81
N ILE A 2 16.03 11.78 -10.97
CA ILE A 2 15.16 10.91 -10.15
C ILE A 2 13.87 10.73 -10.95
N GLU A 3 13.62 9.51 -11.44
CA GLU A 3 12.38 9.20 -12.14
C GLU A 3 11.27 8.93 -11.12
N PRO A 4 10.13 9.64 -11.19
CA PRO A 4 9.01 9.40 -10.29
C PRO A 4 8.32 8.07 -10.65
N VAL A 5 8.50 7.06 -9.80
CA VAL A 5 7.81 5.76 -9.95
C VAL A 5 6.37 5.89 -9.47
N LYS A 6 5.40 5.63 -10.35
CA LYS A 6 3.99 5.57 -9.98
C LYS A 6 3.69 4.24 -9.30
N HIS A 7 3.56 4.25 -7.98
CA HIS A 7 3.14 3.06 -7.24
C HIS A 7 1.72 2.62 -7.61
N PRO A 8 1.43 1.30 -7.57
CA PRO A 8 0.08 0.79 -7.72
C PRO A 8 -0.91 1.51 -6.79
N LYS A 9 -2.10 1.77 -7.31
CA LYS A 9 -3.22 2.35 -6.54
C LYS A 9 -3.85 1.33 -5.61
N ALA A 10 -3.76 0.05 -5.95
CA ALA A 10 -4.27 -1.07 -5.18
C ALA A 10 -3.15 -1.70 -4.31
N GLY A 11 -3.54 -2.65 -3.46
CA GLY A 11 -2.62 -3.36 -2.56
C GLY A 11 -2.52 -2.76 -1.15
N VAL A 12 -1.73 -1.69 -0.99
CA VAL A 12 -1.38 -1.16 0.35
C VAL A 12 -1.85 0.30 0.50
N PRO A 13 -2.74 0.60 1.47
CA PRO A 13 -3.19 1.96 1.74
C PRO A 13 -2.04 2.92 2.06
N TYR A 14 -2.20 4.19 1.69
CA TYR A 14 -1.18 5.22 1.92
C TYR A 14 -0.67 5.28 3.37
N PRO A 15 -1.50 5.25 4.42
CA PRO A 15 -1.01 5.28 5.80
C PRO A 15 -0.09 4.09 6.14
N ALA A 16 -0.41 2.90 5.63
CA ALA A 16 0.42 1.71 5.84
C ALA A 16 1.75 1.80 5.08
N ARG A 17 1.74 2.39 3.88
CA ARG A 17 2.96 2.62 3.09
C ARG A 17 3.90 3.63 3.74
N GLU A 18 3.38 4.76 4.20
CA GLU A 18 4.20 5.79 4.85
C GLU A 18 4.82 5.25 6.15
N LEU A 19 4.03 4.61 7.00
CA LEU A 19 4.55 4.05 8.25
C LEU A 19 5.63 2.98 7.99
N ALA A 20 5.41 2.11 7.01
CA ALA A 20 6.40 1.12 6.58
C ALA A 20 7.66 1.77 5.98
N ARG A 21 7.53 2.88 5.26
CA ARG A 21 8.67 3.62 4.71
C ARG A 21 9.54 4.21 5.82
N GLU A 22 8.92 4.73 6.87
CA GLU A 22 9.61 5.38 7.99
C GLU A 22 10.33 4.39 8.91
N SER A 23 9.71 3.24 9.19
CA SER A 23 10.13 2.35 10.28
C SER A 23 10.32 0.88 9.89
N GLY A 24 9.94 0.52 8.67
CA GLY A 24 10.04 -0.84 8.18
C GLY A 24 11.49 -1.31 8.05
N LYS A 25 11.71 -2.59 8.35
CA LYS A 25 12.99 -3.26 8.11
C LYS A 25 13.11 -3.61 6.62
N TRP A 26 13.63 -2.66 5.85
CA TRP A 26 13.82 -2.81 4.41
C TRP A 26 15.07 -3.63 4.09
N HIS A 27 14.92 -4.57 3.16
CA HIS A 27 16.02 -5.35 2.61
C HIS A 27 16.39 -4.85 1.23
N ALA A 28 17.68 -4.64 1.00
CA ALA A 28 18.19 -4.33 -0.33
C ALA A 28 18.37 -5.62 -1.14
N LEU A 29 17.95 -5.58 -2.39
CA LEU A 29 18.07 -6.67 -3.34
C LEU A 29 18.62 -6.11 -4.64
N ARG A 30 19.80 -6.58 -5.02
CA ARG A 30 20.47 -6.22 -6.27
C ARG A 30 20.16 -7.31 -7.30
N LEU A 31 19.55 -6.93 -8.41
CA LEU A 31 19.10 -7.84 -9.46
C LEU A 31 19.59 -7.36 -10.82
N THR A 32 19.88 -8.31 -11.69
CA THR A 32 20.21 -8.11 -13.09
C THR A 32 19.04 -8.54 -13.98
N HIS A 33 19.13 -8.22 -15.28
CA HIS A 33 18.16 -8.68 -16.29
C HIS A 33 17.98 -10.21 -16.38
N LYS A 34 18.91 -11.00 -15.82
CA LYS A 34 18.85 -12.47 -15.79
C LYS A 34 18.19 -13.01 -14.52
N ASP A 35 18.10 -12.18 -13.49
CA ASP A 35 17.58 -12.59 -12.19
C ASP A 35 16.06 -12.50 -12.17
N THR A 36 15.44 -13.41 -11.42
CA THR A 36 14.00 -13.42 -11.21
C THR A 36 13.62 -12.57 -10.01
N LEU A 37 12.52 -11.81 -10.15
CA LEU A 37 11.93 -11.10 -9.01
C LEU A 37 11.39 -12.10 -7.97
N PRO A 38 11.47 -11.78 -6.67
CA PRO A 38 11.02 -12.67 -5.60
C PRO A 38 9.62 -13.25 -5.85
N GLU A 39 9.45 -14.55 -5.65
CA GLU A 39 8.18 -15.24 -5.94
C GLU A 39 7.01 -14.69 -5.13
N ASN A 40 7.27 -14.28 -3.88
CA ASN A 40 6.28 -13.71 -2.96
C ASN A 40 5.98 -12.23 -3.21
N LEU A 41 6.51 -11.63 -4.28
CA LEU A 41 6.17 -10.28 -4.69
C LEU A 41 4.80 -10.30 -5.37
N ALA A 42 3.86 -9.50 -4.84
CA ALA A 42 2.53 -9.36 -5.43
C ALA A 42 2.62 -8.83 -6.87
N ASP A 43 1.73 -9.33 -7.73
CA ASP A 43 1.80 -9.13 -9.20
C ASP A 43 1.84 -7.65 -9.60
N GLU A 44 1.12 -6.78 -8.89
CA GLU A 44 1.13 -5.34 -9.14
C GLU A 44 2.54 -4.74 -8.99
N PHE A 45 3.29 -5.18 -7.99
CA PHE A 45 4.68 -4.73 -7.78
C PHE A 45 5.65 -5.45 -8.69
N ARG A 46 5.37 -6.71 -9.07
CA ARG A 46 6.15 -7.42 -10.10
C ARG A 46 6.10 -6.68 -11.42
N ASN A 47 4.91 -6.34 -11.88
CA ASN A 47 4.69 -5.60 -13.13
C ASN A 47 5.31 -4.19 -13.09
N LEU A 48 5.40 -3.58 -11.91
CA LEU A 48 6.11 -2.32 -11.71
C LEU A 48 7.63 -2.48 -11.81
N ALA A 49 8.19 -3.53 -11.19
CA ALA A 49 9.63 -3.71 -11.07
C ALA A 49 10.28 -4.30 -12.33
N GLN A 50 9.59 -5.21 -13.03
CA GLN A 50 10.13 -5.95 -14.17
C GLN A 50 10.68 -5.06 -15.31
N PRO A 51 10.02 -3.96 -15.71
CA PRO A 51 10.54 -3.08 -16.76
C PRO A 51 11.90 -2.45 -16.41
N TYR A 52 12.19 -2.23 -15.12
CA TYR A 52 13.47 -1.66 -14.67
C TYR A 52 14.64 -2.66 -14.73
N LEU A 53 14.35 -3.94 -14.96
CA LEU A 53 15.35 -4.97 -15.19
C LEU A 53 15.56 -5.29 -16.67
N ALA A 54 14.66 -4.84 -17.55
CA ALA A 54 14.80 -5.06 -18.98
C ALA A 54 15.97 -4.19 -19.53
N PRO A 55 16.93 -4.79 -20.28
CA PRO A 55 17.96 -4.04 -20.97
C PRO A 55 17.37 -3.08 -22.01
N HIS A 56 17.99 -1.91 -22.18
CA HIS A 56 17.72 -1.00 -23.28
C HIS A 56 18.58 -1.31 -24.51
N GLU A 57 18.23 -0.74 -25.66
CA GLU A 57 19.01 -0.90 -26.90
C GLU A 57 20.44 -0.40 -26.70
N GLY A 58 21.41 -1.22 -27.07
CA GLY A 58 22.84 -0.95 -26.87
C GLY A 58 23.39 -1.30 -25.48
N GLU A 59 22.54 -1.71 -24.52
CA GLU A 59 23.01 -2.21 -23.22
C GLU A 59 23.44 -3.69 -23.31
N ILE A 60 24.62 -4.00 -22.76
CA ILE A 60 25.11 -5.39 -22.62
C ILE A 60 24.37 -6.12 -21.49
N GLY A 61 23.81 -5.36 -20.55
CA GLY A 61 22.99 -5.86 -19.46
C GLY A 61 22.62 -4.74 -18.52
N ARG A 62 21.49 -4.91 -17.83
CA ARG A 62 20.99 -3.96 -16.85
C ARG A 62 21.01 -4.56 -15.46
N GLU A 63 21.24 -3.69 -14.48
CA GLU A 63 21.21 -4.00 -13.07
C GLU A 63 20.43 -2.93 -12.32
N ALA A 64 19.61 -3.34 -11.36
CA ALA A 64 18.85 -2.46 -10.50
C ALA A 64 18.95 -2.92 -9.04
N THR A 65 18.94 -1.94 -8.12
CA THR A 65 18.84 -2.21 -6.68
C THR A 65 17.44 -1.83 -6.21
N PHE A 66 16.73 -2.81 -5.68
CA PHE A 66 15.41 -2.63 -5.08
C PHE A 66 15.52 -2.66 -3.56
N LYS A 67 14.64 -1.91 -2.90
CA LYS A 67 14.35 -2.12 -1.48
C LYS A 67 12.99 -2.80 -1.38
N HIS A 68 12.93 -3.89 -0.63
CA HIS A 68 11.70 -4.63 -0.41
C HIS A 68 11.49 -4.95 1.08
N LEU A 69 10.25 -5.26 1.41
CA LEU A 69 9.75 -5.42 2.75
C LEU A 69 8.61 -6.44 2.67
N ARG A 70 8.51 -7.34 3.67
CA ARG A 70 7.35 -8.22 3.80
C ARG A 70 6.25 -7.50 4.56
N LEU A 71 5.08 -7.35 3.96
CA LEU A 71 3.90 -6.77 4.60
C LEU A 71 2.76 -7.78 4.56
N ALA A 72 2.12 -8.00 5.71
CA ALA A 72 0.94 -8.85 5.82
C ALA A 72 -0.31 -7.97 5.99
N ARG A 73 -1.35 -8.26 5.21
CA ARG A 73 -2.70 -7.74 5.38
C ARG A 73 -3.53 -8.83 6.04
N VAL A 74 -3.99 -8.59 7.27
CA VAL A 74 -4.70 -9.56 8.07
C VAL A 74 -6.10 -9.04 8.39
N GLU A 75 -7.10 -9.87 8.10
CA GLU A 75 -8.48 -9.67 8.52
C GLU A 75 -8.81 -10.71 9.58
N VAL A 76 -9.44 -10.26 10.67
CA VAL A 76 -9.73 -11.11 11.83
C VAL A 76 -11.26 -11.21 11.95
N PRO A 77 -11.87 -12.41 11.93
CA PRO A 77 -13.32 -12.57 11.96
C PRO A 77 -14.00 -11.92 13.16
N GLN A 78 -13.33 -11.86 14.31
CA GLN A 78 -13.82 -11.22 15.54
C GLN A 78 -13.88 -9.69 15.41
N HIS A 79 -13.20 -9.10 14.43
CA HIS A 79 -13.10 -7.67 14.20
C HIS A 79 -13.31 -7.32 12.71
N PRO A 80 -14.51 -7.57 12.14
CA PRO A 80 -14.77 -7.43 10.69
C PRO A 80 -14.67 -5.99 10.19
N HIS A 81 -14.68 -5.02 11.10
CA HIS A 81 -14.55 -3.59 10.80
C HIS A 81 -13.10 -3.11 10.77
N ARG A 82 -12.11 -4.00 10.96
CA ARG A 82 -10.68 -3.68 11.06
C ARG A 82 -9.86 -4.53 10.10
N VAL A 83 -8.86 -3.90 9.48
CA VAL A 83 -7.82 -4.57 8.71
C VAL A 83 -6.48 -4.21 9.34
N TYR A 84 -5.67 -5.23 9.62
CA TYR A 84 -4.37 -5.11 10.26
C TYR A 84 -3.28 -5.20 9.19
N TYR A 85 -2.41 -4.20 9.14
CA TYR A 85 -1.22 -4.19 8.31
C TYR A 85 -0.01 -4.41 9.20
N VAL A 86 0.70 -5.51 8.99
CA VAL A 86 1.82 -5.94 9.84
C VAL A 86 3.10 -5.99 9.02
N PHE A 87 4.16 -5.40 9.55
CA PHE A 87 5.48 -5.45 8.92
C PHE A 87 6.60 -5.51 9.96
N PRO A 88 7.75 -6.12 9.65
CA PRO A 88 8.91 -6.14 10.53
C PRO A 88 9.54 -4.75 10.66
N THR A 89 10.03 -4.45 11.86
CA THR A 89 10.99 -3.36 12.13
C THR A 89 12.25 -3.99 12.75
N ASP A 90 13.23 -3.17 13.16
CA ASP A 90 14.45 -3.69 13.78
C ASP A 90 14.24 -4.27 15.19
N THR A 91 13.22 -3.83 15.92
CA THR A 91 12.97 -4.25 17.30
C THR A 91 11.79 -5.23 17.41
N SER A 92 10.64 -4.87 16.83
CA SER A 92 9.41 -5.67 16.90
C SER A 92 8.52 -5.42 15.69
N PRO A 93 7.66 -6.38 15.28
CA PRO A 93 6.68 -6.12 14.23
C PRO A 93 5.79 -4.93 14.59
N GLN A 94 5.60 -4.02 13.64
CA GLN A 94 4.65 -2.93 13.79
C GLN A 94 3.32 -3.32 13.18
N VAL A 95 2.24 -2.89 13.83
CA VAL A 95 0.87 -3.19 13.44
C VAL A 95 0.11 -1.88 13.27
N LEU A 96 -0.37 -1.62 12.06
CA LEU A 96 -1.28 -0.52 11.78
C LEU A 96 -2.69 -1.06 11.60
N VAL A 97 -3.65 -0.47 12.32
CA VAL A 97 -5.07 -0.84 12.24
C VAL A 97 -5.80 0.22 11.42
N LEU A 98 -6.45 -0.21 10.34
CA LEU A 98 -7.28 0.65 9.50
C LEU A 98 -8.73 0.15 9.46
N PRO A 99 -9.72 1.03 9.28
CA PRO A 99 -11.10 0.60 9.07
C PRO A 99 -11.21 -0.24 7.79
N SER A 100 -12.03 -1.28 7.82
CA SER A 100 -12.36 -2.03 6.61
C SER A 100 -13.12 -1.15 5.61
N GLN A 101 -13.06 -1.50 4.33
CA GLN A 101 -13.74 -0.73 3.27
C GLN A 101 -15.24 -0.61 3.54
N GLN A 102 -15.88 -1.69 3.99
CA GLN A 102 -17.28 -1.69 4.39
C GLN A 102 -17.56 -0.69 5.51
N ARG A 103 -16.67 -0.63 6.52
CA ARG A 103 -16.82 0.33 7.62
C ARG A 103 -16.65 1.77 7.15
N THR A 104 -15.70 2.04 6.27
CA THR A 104 -15.51 3.36 5.67
C THR A 104 -16.75 3.84 4.93
N TRP A 105 -17.40 2.96 4.15
CA TRP A 105 -18.66 3.27 3.48
C TRP A 105 -19.82 3.54 4.43
N GLN A 106 -19.94 2.77 5.51
CA GLN A 106 -20.95 3.00 6.55
C GLN A 106 -20.80 4.38 7.18
N ILE A 107 -19.56 4.78 7.51
CA ILE A 107 -19.26 6.09 8.09
C ILE A 107 -19.61 7.21 7.10
N ALA A 108 -19.19 7.07 5.84
CA ALA A 108 -19.47 8.05 4.80
C ALA A 108 -20.98 8.23 4.58
N ALA A 109 -21.73 7.13 4.50
CA ALA A 109 -23.18 7.18 4.34
C ALA A 109 -23.89 7.84 5.54
N ALA A 110 -23.46 7.52 6.76
CA ALA A 110 -24.01 8.12 7.98
C ALA A 110 -23.73 9.64 8.04
N ALA A 111 -22.50 10.05 7.72
CA ALA A 111 -22.14 11.47 7.67
C ALA A 111 -22.94 12.23 6.60
N LEU A 112 -23.09 11.65 5.40
CA LEU A 112 -23.89 12.23 4.33
C LEU A 112 -25.36 12.40 4.75
N GLY A 113 -25.93 11.39 5.40
CA GLY A 113 -27.29 11.44 5.94
C GLY A 113 -27.47 12.54 7.00
N ALA A 114 -26.53 12.65 7.94
CA ALA A 114 -26.57 13.70 8.96
C ALA A 114 -26.49 15.11 8.35
N LEU A 115 -25.62 15.32 7.36
CA LEU A 115 -25.51 16.58 6.63
C LEU A 115 -26.80 16.92 5.87
N LEU A 116 -27.44 15.93 5.25
CA LEU A 116 -28.72 16.11 4.57
C LEU A 116 -29.82 16.55 5.54
N VAL A 117 -29.94 15.90 6.70
CA VAL A 117 -30.91 16.28 7.74
C VAL A 117 -30.65 17.70 8.23
N LEU A 118 -29.40 18.05 8.52
CA LEU A 118 -29.04 19.40 8.93
C LEU A 118 -29.41 20.44 7.87
N PHE A 119 -29.13 20.16 6.60
CA PHE A 119 -29.49 21.02 5.49
C PHE A 119 -31.01 21.24 5.39
N LEU A 120 -31.81 20.18 5.54
CA LEU A 120 -33.26 20.29 5.52
C LEU A 120 -33.81 21.10 6.71
N LEU A 121 -33.24 20.95 7.91
CA LEU A 121 -33.62 21.76 9.06
C LEU A 121 -33.30 23.24 8.86
N LEU A 122 -32.11 23.55 8.33
CA LEU A 122 -31.72 24.94 8.01
C LEU A 122 -32.65 25.56 6.97
N ARG A 123 -33.09 24.77 5.98
CA ARG A 123 -34.08 25.18 4.98
C ARG A 123 -35.49 25.36 5.53
N LEU A 124 -35.83 24.72 6.65
CA LEU A 124 -37.16 24.81 7.27
C LEU A 124 -37.26 25.99 8.24
N VAL A 125 -36.13 26.39 8.85
CA VAL A 125 -36.04 27.50 9.81
C VAL A 125 -35.76 28.85 9.13
N SER A 126 -35.24 28.82 7.89
CA SER A 126 -35.05 30.02 7.05
C SER A 126 -36.26 30.26 6.14
#